data_AF-A0A3M2MED5-F1
#
_entry.id   AF-A0A3M2MED5-F1
#
_cell.length_a   1.000
_cell.length_b   1.000
_cell.length_c   1.000
_cell.angle_alpha   90.00
_cell.angle_beta   90.00
_cell.angle_gamma   90.00
#
_symmetry.space_group_name_H-M   'P 1'
#
loop_
_entity.id
_entity.type
_entity.pdbx_description
1 polymer ?
#
loop_
_entity_poly.entity_id
_entity_poly.type
_entity_poly.pdbx_seq_one_letter_code
_entity_poly.pdbx_strand_id
1 'polypeptide(L)' 'MCHAVRLTLVRYVYGDEVGRLDGRVAAPAEPAEMARRYGEFRVYVVEVCQSCAWNHLSRSYVLGHGDPPPGR' A
#
# COMPACT_ATOMS: atom_id res chain seq x y z
N MET A 1 10.34 -8.54 -18.44
CA MET A 1 9.02 -8.85 -17.87
C MET A 1 9.05 -10.28 -17.34
N CYS A 2 8.34 -10.58 -16.25
CA CYS A 2 8.24 -11.95 -15.73
C CYS A 2 7.15 -12.72 -16.50
N HIS A 3 7.40 -14.00 -16.80
CA HIS A 3 6.43 -14.90 -17.47
C HIS A 3 5.86 -15.97 -16.53
N ALA A 4 6.05 -15.83 -15.22
CA ALA A 4 5.61 -16.83 -14.24
C ALA A 4 4.09 -16.78 -14.03
N VAL A 5 3.48 -17.97 -13.86
CA VAL A 5 2.02 -18.15 -13.75
C VAL A 5 1.45 -17.74 -12.38
N ARG A 6 2.32 -17.58 -11.35
CA ARG A 6 1.91 -17.26 -9.97
C ARG A 6 2.64 -16.02 -9.47
N LEU A 7 2.04 -14.85 -9.70
CA LEU A 7 2.45 -13.58 -9.10
C LEU A 7 1.62 -13.32 -7.83
N THR A 8 2.29 -12.86 -6.77
CA THR A 8 1.63 -12.46 -5.52
C THR A 8 1.50 -10.95 -5.47
N LEU A 9 0.35 -10.44 -5.02
CA LEU A 9 0.12 -9.01 -4.84
C LEU A 9 0.48 -8.57 -3.42
N VAL A 10 1.51 -7.75 -3.30
CA VAL A 10 1.95 -7.10 -2.06
C VAL A 10 1.45 -5.66 -2.05
N ARG A 11 0.95 -5.17 -0.91
CA ARG A 11 0.47 -3.79 -0.74
C ARG A 11 1.37 -3.08 0.25
N TYR A 12 1.95 -1.96 -0.11
CA TYR A 12 2.69 -1.09 0.79
C TYR A 12 1.90 0.18 1.08
N VAL A 13 1.88 0.62 2.33
CA VAL A 13 1.18 1.84 2.76
C VAL A 13 2.19 2.92 3.13
N TYR A 14 1.95 4.15 2.68
CA TYR A 14 2.78 5.31 3.00
C TYR A 14 1.94 6.56 3.30
N GLY A 15 2.30 7.29 4.34
CA GLY A 15 1.63 8.53 4.73
C GLY A 15 2.09 9.03 6.10
N ASP A 16 2.15 10.35 6.27
CA ASP A 16 2.70 10.95 7.49
C ASP A 16 1.88 10.58 8.74
N GLU A 17 0.56 10.44 8.59
CA GLU A 17 -0.35 10.12 9.70
C GLU A 17 -0.44 8.63 10.04
N VAL A 18 0.00 7.72 9.14
CA VAL A 18 -0.06 6.27 9.40
C VAL A 18 1.03 5.81 10.37
N GLY A 19 2.02 6.66 10.65
CA GLY A 19 3.02 6.48 11.69
C GLY A 19 3.81 5.18 11.54
N ARG A 20 3.70 4.27 12.52
CA ARG A 20 4.43 2.99 12.52
C ARG A 20 4.04 2.03 11.39
N LEU A 21 2.95 2.32 10.68
CA LEU A 21 2.49 1.54 9.53
C LEU A 21 3.08 2.04 8.21
N ASP A 22 3.77 3.19 8.21
CA ASP A 22 4.49 3.69 7.04
C ASP A 22 5.53 2.67 6.55
N GLY A 23 5.52 2.42 5.23
CA GLY A 23 6.37 1.45 4.56
C GLY A 23 6.04 -0.02 4.84
N ARG A 24 4.99 -0.34 5.60
CA ARG A 24 4.63 -1.73 5.93
C ARG A 24 3.79 -2.38 4.84
N VAL A 25 3.93 -3.71 4.78
CA VAL A 25 3.05 -4.56 3.97
C VAL A 25 1.69 -4.67 4.66
N ALA A 26 0.63 -4.36 3.93
CA ALA A 26 -0.75 -4.42 4.41
C ALA A 26 -1.50 -5.63 3.81
N ALA A 27 -2.37 -6.23 4.62
CA ALA A 27 -3.28 -7.26 4.14
C ALA A 27 -4.30 -6.66 3.13
N PRO A 28 -4.95 -7.47 2.26
CA PRO A 28 -5.82 -6.94 1.22
C PRO A 28 -6.97 -6.03 1.68
N ALA A 29 -7.53 -6.29 2.88
CA ALA A 29 -8.63 -5.51 3.46
C ALA A 29 -8.15 -4.35 4.35
N GLU A 30 -6.92 -4.41 4.85
CA GLU A 30 -6.38 -3.47 5.85
C GLU A 30 -6.39 -2.01 5.36
N PRO A 31 -6.04 -1.67 4.10
CA PRO A 31 -6.13 -0.29 3.62
C PRO A 31 -7.53 0.31 3.72
N ALA A 32 -8.59 -0.48 3.51
CA ALA A 32 -9.96 0.03 3.63
C ALA A 32 -10.34 0.32 5.09
N GLU A 33 -9.76 -0.39 6.05
CA GLU A 33 -9.94 -0.10 7.48
C GLU A 33 -9.08 1.07 7.94
N MET A 34 -7.87 1.20 7.40
CA MET A 34 -6.99 2.35 7.63
C MET A 34 -7.62 3.65 7.12
N ALA A 35 -8.32 3.59 5.98
CA ALA A 35 -9.04 4.72 5.40
C ALA A 35 -10.17 5.27 6.28
N ARG A 36 -10.51 4.61 7.39
CA ARG A 36 -11.45 5.10 8.41
C ARG A 36 -10.76 5.60 9.69
N ARG A 37 -9.45 5.37 9.83
CA ARG A 37 -8.65 5.74 11.01
C ARG A 37 -7.60 6.83 10.77
N TYR A 38 -6.99 6.89 9.60
CA TYR A 38 -5.92 7.84 9.25
C TYR A 38 -6.33 8.80 8.12
N GLY A 39 -5.76 10.00 8.11
CA GLY A 39 -5.88 10.95 7.00
C GLY A 39 -5.24 10.43 5.72
N GLU A 40 -4.87 11.31 4.79
CA GLU A 40 -4.41 10.88 3.46
C GLU A 40 -3.18 9.95 3.53
N PHE A 41 -3.27 8.80 2.88
CA PHE A 41 -2.15 7.89 2.65
C PHE A 41 -2.23 7.25 1.25
N ARG A 42 -1.08 6.83 0.74
CA ARG A 42 -0.94 6.19 -0.57
C ARG A 42 -0.64 4.71 -0.40
N VAL A 43 -1.28 3.89 -1.24
CA VAL A 43 -1.06 2.44 -1.31
C VAL A 43 -0.41 2.09 -2.64
N TYR A 44 0.66 1.31 -2.60
CA TYR A 44 1.33 0.76 -3.78
C TYR A 44 1.09 -0.74 -3.84
N VAL A 45 0.53 -1.23 -4.95
CA VAL A 45 0.31 -2.66 -5.18
C VAL A 45 1.40 -3.18 -6.12
N VAL A 46 2.24 -4.04 -5.59
CA VAL A 46 3.39 -4.63 -6.29
C VAL A 46 3.10 -6.09 -6.57
N GLU A 47 3.25 -6.49 -7.83
CA GLU A 47 3.33 -7.89 -8.23
C GLU A 47 4.73 -8.41 -7.93
N VAL A 48 4.81 -9.51 -7.18
CA VAL A 48 6.06 -10.14 -6.78
C VAL A 48 6.10 -11.57 -7.29
N CYS A 49 7.15 -11.88 -8.06
CA CYS A 49 7.47 -13.24 -8.44
C CYS A 49 8.44 -13.85 -7.43
N GLN A 50 7.98 -14.85 -6.67
CA GLN A 50 8.79 -15.51 -5.65
C GLN A 50 9.87 -16.44 -6.22
N SER A 51 9.81 -16.78 -7.51
CA SER A 51 10.79 -17.68 -8.14
C SER A 51 11.99 -16.95 -8.77
N CYS A 52 11.81 -15.72 -9.25
CA CYS A 52 12.87 -14.97 -9.93
C CYS A 52 13.14 -13.58 -9.34
N ALA A 53 12.53 -13.25 -8.18
CA ALA A 53 12.68 -11.97 -7.49
C ALA A 53 12.27 -10.73 -8.32
N TRP A 54 11.52 -10.92 -9.40
CA TRP A 54 10.96 -9.81 -10.16
C TRP A 54 9.84 -9.12 -9.37
N ASN A 55 9.86 -7.79 -9.39
CA ASN A 55 8.87 -6.94 -8.74
C ASN A 55 8.37 -5.90 -9.75
N HIS A 56 7.06 -5.66 -9.78
CA HIS A 56 6.46 -4.65 -10.66
C HIS A 56 5.34 -3.90 -9.96
N LEU A 57 5.41 -2.57 -10.01
CA LEU A 57 4.34 -1.72 -9.51
C LEU A 57 3.15 -1.77 -10.48
N SER A 58 2.11 -2.50 -10.08
CA SER A 58 0.90 -2.73 -10.89
C SER A 58 -0.04 -1.52 -10.81
N ARG A 59 -0.26 -0.98 -9.61
CA ARG A 59 -1.09 0.22 -9.41
C ARG A 59 -0.75 0.95 -8.12
N SER A 60 -1.11 2.23 -8.07
CA SER A 60 -1.13 3.01 -6.85
C SER A 60 -2.46 3.77 -6.72
N TYR A 61 -2.89 4.00 -5.49
CA TYR A 61 -4.10 4.77 -5.19
C TYR A 61 -3.99 5.43 -3.82
N VAL A 62 -4.80 6.47 -3.61
CA VAL A 62 -4.87 7.25 -2.38
C VAL A 62 -6.14 6.86 -1.61
N LEU A 63 -6.03 6.78 -0.29
CA LEU A 63 -7.11 6.52 0.66
C LEU A 63 -6.95 7.45 1.89
N GLY A 64 -7.94 7.44 2.77
CA GLY A 64 -8.01 8.27 3.97
C GLY A 64 -9.22 9.19 3.97
N HIS A 65 -9.65 9.63 5.14
CA HIS A 65 -10.58 10.75 5.29
C HIS A 65 -9.77 12.02 5.05
N GLY A 66 -10.15 12.79 4.02
CA GLY A 66 -9.40 13.96 3.54
C GLY A 66 -9.39 15.16 4.49
N ASP A 67 -9.49 14.93 5.80
CA ASP A 67 -9.24 15.97 6.79
C ASP A 67 -7.72 16.10 6.94
N PRO A 68 -7.15 17.28 6.62
CA PRO A 68 -5.75 17.53 6.89
C PRO A 68 -5.50 17.48 8.41
N PRO A 69 -4.32 17.04 8.85
CA PRO A 69 -3.99 17.05 10.27
C PRO A 69 -4.06 18.50 10.77
N PRO A 70 -4.60 18.76 11.99
CA PRO A 70 -4.61 20.11 12.53
C PRO A 70 -3.18 20.64 12.53
N GLY A 71 -2.98 21.76 11.81
CA GLY A 71 -1.67 22.33 11.52
C GLY A 71 -0.80 22.44 12.77
N ARG A 72 0.45 21.99 12.65
CA ARG A 72 1.48 22.05 13.69
C ARG A 72 2.01 23.48 13.86
#